data_AF-A0AAW3VGL3-F1
#
_entry.id   AF-A0AAW3VGL3-F1
#
_cell.length_a   1.000
_cell.length_b   1.000
_cell.length_c   1.000
_cell.angle_alpha   90.00
_cell.angle_beta   90.00
_cell.angle_gamma   90.00
#
_symmetry.space_group_name_H-M   'P 1'
#
loop_
_entity.id
_entity.type
_entity.pdbx_description
1 polymer ?
#
loop_
_entity_poly.entity_id
_entity_poly.type
_entity_poly.pdbx_seq_one_letter_code
_entity_poly.pdbx_strand_id
1 'polypeptide(L)'
;MKFREYIQQLSSDELEIYAKDAGTTVSYIRTHLYYGYKEPRKSLRKALAEASNGKVTEVEVLQHFGLYPTNPIKHLNSNKATV
;
A
#
# COMPACT_ATOMS: atom_id res chain seq x y z
N MET A 1 5.56 6.60 -0.26
CA MET A 1 4.24 7.12 0.18
C MET A 1 3.43 5.97 0.80
N LYS A 2 2.80 6.13 1.96
CA LYS A 2 2.00 5.02 2.51
C LYS A 2 0.68 4.88 1.74
N PHE A 3 0.26 3.65 1.46
CA PHE A 3 -1.00 3.38 0.75
C PHE A 3 -2.22 4.04 1.42
N ARG A 4 -2.29 4.02 2.76
CA ARG A 4 -3.34 4.70 3.52
C ARG A 4 -3.36 6.22 3.30
N GLU A 5 -2.19 6.85 3.32
CA GLU A 5 -2.05 8.30 3.11
C GLU A 5 -2.47 8.67 1.69
N TYR A 6 -2.13 7.83 0.71
CA TYR A 6 -2.58 8.01 -0.67
C TYR A 6 -4.09 8.00 -0.79
N ILE A 7 -4.77 6.99 -0.23
CA ILE A 7 -6.24 6.94 -0.25
C ILE A 7 -6.86 8.17 0.42
N GLN A 8 -6.25 8.67 1.51
CA GLN A 8 -6.76 9.84 2.23
C GLN A 8 -6.62 11.16 1.46
N GLN A 9 -5.65 11.24 0.54
CA GLN A 9 -5.45 12.42 -0.31
C GLN A 9 -6.38 12.46 -1.52
N LEU A 10 -6.95 11.31 -1.93
CA LEU A 10 -7.87 11.25 -3.06
C LEU A 10 -9.22 11.88 -2.68
N SER A 11 -9.73 12.73 -3.56
CA SER A 11 -11.14 13.16 -3.53
C SER A 11 -12.08 11.99 -3.82
N SER A 12 -13.39 12.18 -3.59
CA SER A 12 -14.37 11.11 -3.86
C SER A 12 -14.37 10.67 -5.32
N ASP A 13 -14.22 11.63 -6.24
CA ASP A 13 -14.22 11.38 -7.69
C ASP A 13 -12.94 10.66 -8.12
N GLU A 14 -11.78 11.11 -7.62
CA GLU A 14 -10.50 10.43 -7.89
C GLU A 14 -10.46 9.03 -7.31
N LEU A 15 -11.07 8.81 -6.15
CA LEU A 15 -11.16 7.49 -5.53
C LEU A 15 -12.05 6.54 -6.35
N GLU A 16 -13.09 7.05 -7.00
CA GLU A 16 -13.97 6.27 -7.87
C GLU A 16 -13.27 5.88 -9.17
N ILE A 17 -12.53 6.82 -9.79
CA ILE A 17 -11.67 6.54 -10.93
C ILE A 17 -10.60 5.52 -10.55
N TYR A 18 -9.90 5.73 -9.44
CA TYR A 18 -8.86 4.82 -8.96
C TYR A 18 -9.40 3.41 -8.67
N ALA A 19 -10.58 3.30 -8.07
CA ALA A 19 -11.22 2.02 -7.84
C ALA A 19 -11.54 1.29 -9.16
N LYS A 20 -12.10 2.03 -10.13
CA LYS A 20 -12.43 1.50 -11.45
C LYS A 20 -11.20 1.00 -12.19
N ASP A 21 -10.13 1.80 -12.20
CA ASP A 21 -8.87 1.48 -12.89
C ASP A 21 -8.16 0.28 -12.25
N ALA A 22 -8.22 0.18 -10.91
CA ALA A 22 -7.68 -0.97 -10.17
C ALA A 22 -8.58 -2.22 -10.25
N GLY A 23 -9.74 -2.16 -10.92
CA GLY A 23 -10.68 -3.28 -11.02
C GLY A 23 -11.38 -3.64 -9.70
N THR A 24 -11.65 -2.65 -8.86
CA THR A 24 -12.31 -2.80 -7.55
C THR A 24 -13.41 -1.75 -7.36
N THR A 25 -13.94 -1.63 -6.14
CA THR A 25 -14.98 -0.64 -5.80
C THR A 25 -14.52 0.28 -4.67
N VAL A 26 -15.02 1.52 -4.67
CA VAL A 26 -14.76 2.50 -3.59
C VAL A 26 -15.11 1.92 -2.22
N SER A 27 -16.22 1.19 -2.14
CA SER A 27 -16.66 0.51 -0.92
C SER A 27 -15.65 -0.54 -0.45
N TYR A 28 -15.10 -1.34 -1.37
CA TYR A 28 -14.05 -2.31 -1.05
C TYR A 28 -12.77 -1.61 -0.56
N ILE A 29 -12.38 -0.49 -1.19
CA ILE A 29 -11.21 0.28 -0.75
C ILE A 29 -11.42 0.82 0.67
N ARG A 30 -12.52 1.55 0.92
CA ARG A 30 -12.78 2.18 2.23
C ARG A 30 -13.02 1.18 3.35
N THR A 31 -13.71 0.09 3.05
CA THR A 31 -14.08 -0.91 4.05
C THR A 31 -12.95 -1.89 4.32
N HIS A 32 -12.28 -2.40 3.29
CA HIS A 32 -11.31 -3.48 3.44
C HIS A 32 -9.86 -3.04 3.33
N LEU A 33 -9.54 -2.23 2.32
CA LEU A 33 -8.14 -1.90 2.04
C LEU A 33 -7.62 -0.81 2.98
N TYR A 34 -8.41 0.24 3.25
CA TYR A 34 -8.02 1.37 4.10
C TYR A 34 -7.71 0.95 5.54
N TYR A 35 -8.50 0.04 6.11
CA TYR A 35 -8.30 -0.49 7.47
C TYR A 35 -7.43 -1.74 7.53
N GLY A 36 -7.02 -2.31 6.39
CA GLY A 36 -6.18 -3.50 6.38
C GLY A 36 -6.92 -4.81 6.68
N TYR A 37 -8.25 -4.85 6.59
CA TYR A 37 -9.04 -6.03 6.98
C TYR A 37 -8.94 -7.22 6.01
N LYS A 38 -8.84 -6.97 4.70
CA LYS A 38 -8.66 -8.04 3.71
C LYS A 38 -7.45 -7.78 2.85
N GLU A 39 -6.55 -8.75 2.83
CA GLU A 39 -5.38 -8.72 1.96
C GLU A 39 -5.83 -8.77 0.48
N PRO A 40 -5.39 -7.81 -0.36
CA PRO A 40 -5.59 -7.86 -1.79
C PRO A 40 -4.74 -8.97 -2.42
N ARG A 41 -5.35 -9.74 -3.31
CA ARG A 41 -4.66 -10.74 -4.13
C ARG A 41 -3.55 -10.07 -4.94
N LYS A 42 -2.54 -10.85 -5.36
CA LYS A 42 -1.39 -10.35 -6.14
C LYS A 42 -1.80 -9.55 -7.40
N SER A 43 -2.84 -9.99 -8.10
CA SER A 43 -3.39 -9.26 -9.27
C SER A 43 -3.95 -7.88 -8.89
N LEU A 44 -4.69 -7.80 -7.78
CA LEU A 44 -5.24 -6.55 -7.30
C LEU A 44 -4.15 -5.61 -6.76
N ARG A 45 -3.12 -6.15 -6.11
CA ARG A 45 -1.95 -5.35 -5.67
C ARG A 45 -1.26 -4.66 -6.85
N LYS A 46 -1.05 -5.41 -7.94
CA LYS A 46 -0.49 -4.85 -9.19
C LYS A 46 -1.39 -3.77 -9.78
N ALA A 47 -2.68 -4.06 -9.89
CA ALA A 47 -3.64 -3.10 -10.43
C ALA A 47 -3.71 -1.81 -9.60
N LEU A 48 -3.65 -1.90 -8.27
CA LEU A 48 -3.57 -0.72 -7.38
C LEU A 48 -2.30 0.10 -7.62
N ALA A 49 -1.15 -0.57 -7.76
CA ALA A 49 0.12 0.11 -8.02
C ALA A 49 0.12 0.81 -9.40
N GLU A 50 -0.36 0.12 -10.43
CA GLU A 50 -0.50 0.65 -11.79
C GLU A 50 -1.50 1.82 -11.86
N ALA A 51 -2.69 1.67 -11.26
CA ALA A 51 -3.70 2.72 -11.20
C ALA A 51 -3.26 3.96 -10.39
N SER A 52 -2.28 3.80 -9.49
CA SER A 52 -1.70 4.93 -8.75
C SER A 52 -0.66 5.72 -9.57
N ASN A 53 -0.36 5.27 -10.80
CA ASN A 53 0.65 5.83 -11.68
C ASN A 53 2.03 5.96 -11.00
N GLY A 54 2.41 4.94 -10.20
CA GLY A 54 3.67 4.90 -9.46
C GLY A 54 3.70 5.69 -8.16
N LYS A 55 2.58 6.32 -7.73
CA LYS A 55 2.49 6.98 -6.42
C LYS A 55 2.50 5.99 -5.26
N VAL A 56 1.99 4.78 -5.49
CA VAL A 56 2.02 3.67 -4.56
C VAL A 56 2.55 2.41 -5.27
N THR A 57 3.41 1.68 -4.59
CA THR A 57 3.98 0.41 -5.06
C THR A 57 3.32 -0.79 -4.39
N GLU A 58 3.44 -1.99 -4.99
CA GLU A 58 2.96 -3.23 -4.37
C GLU A 58 3.54 -3.44 -2.96
N VAL A 59 4.78 -3.01 -2.73
CA VAL A 59 5.47 -3.11 -1.45
C VAL A 59 4.80 -2.23 -0.41
N GLU A 60 4.43 -1.00 -0.76
CA GLU A 60 3.73 -0.08 0.15
C GLU A 60 2.32 -0.55 0.48
N VAL A 61 1.64 -1.20 -0.48
CA VAL A 61 0.39 -1.90 -0.21
C VAL A 61 0.63 -3.01 0.81
N LEU A 62 1.62 -3.89 0.59
CA LEU A 62 1.93 -4.98 1.53
C LEU A 62 2.35 -4.50 2.92
N GLN A 63 3.12 -3.42 2.98
CA GLN A 63 3.52 -2.77 4.24
C GLN A 63 2.31 -2.29 5.03
N HIS A 64 1.27 -1.76 4.36
CA HIS A 64 0.03 -1.36 5.00
C HIS A 64 -0.73 -2.54 5.65
N PHE A 65 -0.65 -3.74 5.05
CA PHE A 65 -1.22 -4.96 5.64
C PHE A 65 -0.29 -5.64 6.66
N GLY A 66 0.89 -5.08 6.97
CA GLY A 66 1.87 -5.70 7.86
C GLY A 66 2.53 -6.96 7.29
N LEU A 67 2.38 -7.22 5.99
CA LEU A 67 2.91 -8.38 5.29
C LEU A 67 4.33 -8.17 4.77
N TYR A 68 4.81 -6.93 4.84
CA TYR A 68 6.16 -6.56 4.45
C TYR A 68 6.76 -5.62 5.50
N PRO A 69 8.04 -5.81 5.89
CA PRO A 69 8.68 -4.93 6.85
C PRO A 69 8.67 -3.48 6.36
N THR A 70 8.22 -2.57 7.23
CA THR A 70 8.23 -1.11 7.00
C THR A 70 9.60 -0.49 7.19
N ASN A 71 10.53 -1.24 7.79
CA ASN A 71 11.91 -0.83 7.93
C ASN A 71 12.73 -1.29 6.71
N PRO A 72 13.57 -0.43 6.11
CA PRO A 72 14.73 -0.96 5.40
C PRO A 72 15.47 -1.81 6.43
N ILE A 73 15.89 -3.01 6.03
CA ILE A 73 16.73 -3.88 6.85
C ILE A 73 17.88 -3.01 7.38
N LYS A 74 17.78 -2.51 8.61
CA LYS A 74 18.93 -2.00 9.34
C LYS A 74 19.76 -3.26 9.48
N HIS A 75 20.79 -3.40 8.66
CA HIS A 75 21.87 -4.34 8.95
C HIS A 75 22.30 -4.02 10.39
N LEU A 76 21.80 -4.81 11.35
CA LEU A 76 22.31 -4.85 12.71
C LEU A 76 23.66 -5.56 12.62
N ASN A 77 24.64 -4.90 12.02
CA ASN A 77 26.04 -5.23 12.20
C ASN A 77 26.69 -4.09 12.97
N SER A 78 26.13 -3.80 14.15
CA SER A 78 26.79 -2.98 15.17
C SER A 78 27.81 -3.84 15.91
N ASN A 79 28.80 -4.40 15.21
CA ASN A 79 30.04 -4.80 15.88
C ASN A 79 30.83 -3.51 16.18
N LYS A 80 30.43 -2.81 17.24
CA LYS A 80 31.38 -1.97 17.96
C LYS A 80 32.27 -2.91 18.76
N ALA A 81 33.34 -3.38 18.14
CA ALA A 81 34.51 -3.84 18.88
C ALA A 81 35.05 -2.63 19.65
N THR A 82 34.71 -2.55 20.94
CA THR A 82 35.44 -1.71 21.88
C THR A 82 36.78 -2.39 22.16
N VAL A 83 37.84 -1.64 21.86
CA VAL A 83 39.26 -1.93 22.03
C VAL A 83 39.61 -2.23 23.48
#